data_AF-A0A8J6Z854-F1
#
_entry.id   AF-A0A8J6Z854-F1
#
_cell.length_a   1.000
_cell.length_b   1.000
_cell.length_c   1.000
_cell.angle_alpha   90.00
_cell.angle_beta   90.00
_cell.angle_gamma   90.00
#
_symmetry.space_group_name_H-M   'P 1'
#
loop_
_entity.id
_entity.type
_entity.pdbx_description
1 polymer ?
#
loop_
_entity_poly.entity_id
_entity_poly.type
_entity_poly.pdbx_seq_one_letter_code
_entity_poly.pdbx_strand_id
1 'polypeptide(L)' 'MLDLLKKAFDKFDGLIILAAVFLFVHFDYGNLSLIDKVYIASFAFWTVTKIIRLYIVWRNERDENTSRKG' A
#
# COMPACT_ATOMS: atom_id res chain seq x y z
N MET A 1 -12.05 13.00 2.26
CA MET A 1 -11.84 11.56 1.95
C MET A 1 -10.92 11.35 0.75
N LEU A 2 -11.19 11.96 -0.43
CA LEU A 2 -10.28 11.92 -1.59
C LEU A 2 -8.94 12.63 -1.35
N ASP A 3 -8.91 13.78 -0.67
CA ASP A 3 -7.66 14.51 -0.38
C ASP A 3 -6.73 13.77 0.60
N LEU A 4 -7.29 13.05 1.57
CA LEU A 4 -6.51 12.14 2.42
C LEU A 4 -5.86 11.03 1.62
N LEU A 5 -6.65 10.40 0.76
CA LEU A 5 -6.17 9.34 -0.09
C LEU A 5 -5.03 9.89 -0.94
N LYS A 6 -5.20 11.06 -1.55
CA LYS A 6 -4.18 11.75 -2.34
C LYS A 6 -2.93 12.15 -1.55
N LYS A 7 -3.06 12.39 -0.23
CA LYS A 7 -1.96 12.75 0.66
C LYS A 7 -1.24 11.53 1.23
N ALA A 8 -1.92 10.39 1.34
CA ALA A 8 -1.37 9.13 1.81
C ALA A 8 -0.81 8.26 0.66
N PHE A 9 -1.40 8.35 -0.53
CA PHE A 9 -1.03 7.65 -1.75
C PHE A 9 -0.21 8.58 -2.63
N ASP A 10 1.10 8.32 -2.68
CA ASP A 10 2.02 9.12 -3.48
C ASP A 10 2.08 8.59 -4.92
N LYS A 11 2.59 9.37 -5.89
CA LYS A 11 2.78 8.90 -7.29
C LYS A 11 3.62 7.62 -7.36
N PHE A 12 4.54 7.44 -6.41
CA PHE A 12 5.36 6.25 -6.28
C PHE A 12 4.58 4.99 -5.88
N ASP A 13 3.46 5.12 -5.16
CA ASP A 13 2.63 3.96 -4.82
C ASP A 13 1.95 3.36 -6.05
N GLY A 14 1.56 4.22 -7.00
CA GLY A 14 1.02 3.77 -8.29
C GLY A 14 2.05 2.98 -9.10
N LEU A 15 3.31 3.42 -9.11
CA LEU A 15 4.43 2.72 -9.76
C LEU A 15 4.69 1.34 -9.13
N ILE A 16 4.63 1.26 -7.81
CA ILE A 16 4.86 0.00 -7.08
C ILE A 16 3.73 -1.00 -7.33
N ILE A 17 2.47 -0.54 -7.36
CA ILE A 17 1.32 -1.38 -7.74
C ILE A 17 1.46 -1.87 -9.18
N LEU A 18 1.80 -0.97 -10.12
CA LEU A 18 1.98 -1.33 -11.53
C LEU A 18 3.09 -2.39 -11.70
N ALA A 19 4.23 -2.19 -11.05
CA ALA A 19 5.34 -3.13 -11.06
C ALA A 19 4.94 -4.50 -10.47
N ALA A 20 4.14 -4.49 -9.40
CA ALA A 20 3.68 -5.73 -8.78
C ALA A 20 2.67 -6.49 -9.63
N VAL A 21 1.71 -5.80 -10.26
CA VAL A 21 0.79 -6.44 -11.21
C VAL A 21 1.58 -7.03 -12.38
N PHE A 22 2.58 -6.31 -12.89
CA PHE A 22 3.45 -6.81 -13.95
C PHE A 22 4.22 -8.08 -13.53
N LEU A 23 4.83 -8.07 -12.34
CA LEU A 23 5.51 -9.24 -11.78
C LEU A 23 4.57 -10.41 -11.56
N PHE A 24 3.38 -10.17 -10.99
CA PHE A 24 2.39 -11.22 -10.72
C PHE A 24 1.86 -11.89 -11.99
N VAL A 25 1.70 -11.11 -13.07
CA VAL A 25 1.28 -11.66 -14.37
C VAL A 25 2.38 -12.51 -15.02
N HIS A 26 3.65 -12.21 -14.75
CA HIS A 26 4.80 -12.96 -15.27
C HIS A 26 5.30 -14.08 -14.34
N PHE A 27 4.71 -14.25 -13.15
CA PHE A 27 5.10 -15.34 -12.27
C PHE A 27 4.63 -16.69 -12.80
N ASP A 28 5.59 -17.60 -12.96
CA ASP A 28 5.28 -19.03 -13.13
C ASP A 28 5.03 -19.64 -11.74
N TYR A 29 3.76 -19.65 -11.34
CA TYR A 29 3.34 -20.25 -10.08
C TYR A 29 3.54 -21.77 -10.00
N GLY A 30 3.84 -22.43 -11.12
CA GLY A 30 4.19 -23.85 -11.17
C GLY A 30 5.65 -24.12 -10.75
N ASN A 31 6.52 -23.10 -10.80
CA ASN A 31 7.94 -23.23 -10.50
C ASN A 31 8.50 -21.96 -9.84
N LEU A 32 7.97 -21.61 -8.66
CA LEU A 32 8.42 -20.42 -7.93
C LEU A 32 9.90 -20.52 -7.54
N SER A 33 10.71 -19.67 -8.17
CA SER A 33 12.10 -19.46 -7.79
C SER A 33 12.20 -18.85 -6.39
N LEU A 34 13.35 -18.99 -5.75
CA LEU A 34 13.62 -18.37 -4.44
C LEU A 34 13.50 -16.84 -4.52
N ILE A 35 13.87 -16.27 -5.68
CA ILE A 35 13.75 -14.84 -5.99
C ILE A 35 12.28 -14.39 -5.95
N ASP A 36 11.39 -15.19 -6.51
CA ASP A 36 9.96 -14.92 -6.62
C ASP A 36 9.31 -14.80 -5.25
N LYS A 37 9.68 -15.71 -4.35
CA LYS A 37 9.23 -15.70 -2.95
C LYS A 37 9.70 -14.45 -2.21
N VAL A 38 10.92 -14.00 -2.45
CA VAL A 38 11.46 -12.76 -1.86
C VAL A 38 10.66 -11.55 -2.35
N TYR A 39 10.36 -11.47 -3.65
CA TYR A 39 9.54 -10.39 -4.20
C TYR A 39 8.14 -10.34 -3.59
N ILE A 40 7.48 -11.49 -3.47
CA ILE A 40 6.16 -11.58 -2.84
C ILE A 40 6.22 -11.13 -1.37
N ALA A 41 7.24 -11.56 -0.62
CA ALA A 41 7.42 -11.16 0.77
C ALA A 41 7.69 -9.65 0.92
N SER A 42 8.54 -9.08 0.08
CA SER A 42 8.81 -7.63 0.05
C SER A 42 7.54 -6.84 -0.30
N PHE A 43 6.74 -7.32 -1.25
CA PHE A 43 5.49 -6.66 -1.63
C PHE A 43 4.43 -6.75 -0.52
N ALA A 44 4.33 -7.89 0.16
CA ALA A 44 3.47 -8.07 1.31
C ALA A 44 3.86 -7.10 2.45
N PHE A 45 5.15 -7.01 2.76
CA PHE A 45 5.65 -6.07 3.77
C PHE A 45 5.35 -4.62 3.40
N TRP A 46 5.62 -4.23 2.16
CA TRP A 46 5.31 -2.90 1.64
C TRP A 46 3.80 -2.58 1.77
N THR A 47 2.94 -3.51 1.37
CA THR A 47 1.48 -3.35 1.46
C THR A 47 1.02 -3.12 2.90
N VAL A 48 1.55 -3.88 3.86
CA VAL A 48 1.24 -3.71 5.28
C VAL A 48 1.65 -2.33 5.78
N THR A 49 2.86 -1.86 5.43
CA THR A 49 3.29 -0.52 5.83
C THR A 49 2.41 0.60 5.26
N LYS A 50 1.87 0.40 4.05
CA LYS A 50 0.91 1.34 3.43
C LYS A 50 -0.44 1.34 4.13
N ILE A 51 -0.96 0.17 4.49
CA ILE A 51 -2.20 0.05 5.26
C ILE A 51 -2.05 0.75 6.61
N ILE A 52 -0.92 0.55 7.31
CA ILE A 52 -0.65 1.24 8.58
C ILE A 52 -0.61 2.75 8.39
N ARG A 53 0.09 3.24 7.36
CA ARG A 53 0.16 4.68 7.07
C ARG A 53 -1.23 5.26 6.76
N LEU A 54 -2.04 4.55 5.97
CA LEU A 54 -3.42 4.93 5.68
C LEU A 54 -4.27 4.98 6.96
N TYR A 55 -4.14 3.98 7.84
CA TYR A 55 -4.85 3.92 9.11
C TYR A 55 -4.49 5.06 10.05
N ILE A 56 -3.19 5.39 10.18
CA ILE A 56 -2.72 6.52 11.01
C ILE A 56 -3.29 7.84 10.49
N VAL A 57 -3.20 8.07 9.18
CA VAL A 57 -3.72 9.29 8.55
C VAL A 57 -5.23 9.40 8.75
N TRP A 58 -5.96 8.29 8.56
CA TRP A 58 -7.39 8.24 8.78
C TRP A 58 -7.80 8.48 10.23
N ARG A 59 -7.04 7.93 11.19
CA ARG A 59 -7.24 8.15 12.62
C ARG A 59 -7.07 9.63 12.99
N ASN A 60 -5.98 10.25 12.56
CA ASN A 60 -5.70 11.66 12.84
C ASN A 60 -6.81 12.59 12.29
N GLU A 61 -7.34 12.32 11.10
CA GLU A 61 -8.44 13.13 10.55
C GLU A 61 -9.77 12.93 11.29
N ARG A 62 -10.00 11.73 11.84
CA ARG A 62 -11.19 11.45 12.64
C ARG A 62 -11.16 12.20 13.96
N ASP A 63 -9.99 12.29 14.58
CA ASP A 63 -9.77 13.03 15.83
C ASP A 63 -9.93 14.54 15.60
N GLU A 64 -9.41 15.08 14.48
CA GLU A 64 -9.57 16.50 14.13
C GLU A 64 -11.04 16.88 13.86
N ASN A 65 -11.80 16.02 13.18
CA ASN A 65 -13.24 16.24 12.95
C ASN A 65 -14.09 16.17 14.23
N THR A 66 -13.63 15.43 15.23
CA THR A 66 -14.31 15.33 16.53
C THR A 66 -14.05 16.58 17.36
N SER A 67 -12.83 17.14 17.31
CA SER A 67 -12.47 18.39 17.98
C SER A 67 -13.15 19.63 17.41
N ARG A 68 -13.41 19.69 16.09
CA ARG A 68 -14.16 20.83 15.47
C ARG A 68 -15.67 20.86 15.78
N LYS A 69 -16.23 19.78 16.31
CA LYS A 69 -17.68 19.66 16.59
C LYS A 69 -18.05 19.77 18.07
N GLY A 70 -17.06 19.80 18.97
CA GLY A 70 -17.24 20.07 20.40
C GLY A 70 -17.00 21.53 20.72
#